data_AF-A0A212M1J5-F1
#
_entry.id   AF-A0A212M1J5-F1
#
_cell.length_a   1.000
_cell.length_b   1.000
_cell.length_c   1.000
_cell.angle_alpha   90.00
_cell.angle_beta   90.00
_cell.angle_gamma   90.00
#
_symmetry.space_group_name_H-M   'P 1'
#
loop_
_entity.id
_entity.type
_entity.pdbx_description
1 polymer ?
#
loop_
_entity_poly.entity_id
_entity_poly.type
_entity_poly.pdbx_seq_one_letter_code
_entity_poly.pdbx_strand_id
1 'polypeptide(L)' 'MVLIGKQSDVIYSYADYLKWDDSERWELINGVAYNMSPAPSRKHQKISQVLSRELGNCRKQSGNMSSP' A
#
# COMPACT_ATOMS: atom_id res chain seq x y z
N MET A 1 -24.54 18.06 3.21
CA MET A 1 -23.52 18.18 4.28
C MET A 1 -22.16 18.13 3.62
N VAL A 2 -21.51 19.28 3.47
CA VAL A 2 -20.19 19.39 2.82
C VAL A 2 -19.13 19.24 3.91
N LEU A 3 -18.37 18.15 3.87
CA LEU A 3 -17.18 18.01 4.72
C LEU A 3 -15.98 18.50 3.93
N ILE A 4 -15.63 19.77 4.15
CA ILE A 4 -14.39 20.38 3.68
C ILE A 4 -13.27 19.67 4.45
N GLY A 5 -12.59 18.72 3.79
CA GLY A 5 -11.43 18.04 4.35
C GLY A 5 -10.36 19.07 4.67
N LYS A 6 -10.01 19.21 5.96
CA LYS A 6 -8.89 20.05 6.38
C LYS A 6 -7.62 19.51 5.75
N GLN A 7 -7.13 20.21 4.73
CA GLN A 7 -5.73 20.11 4.32
C GLN A 7 -4.94 20.93 5.33
N SER A 8 -4.46 20.27 6.37
CA SER A 8 -3.47 20.86 7.26
C SER A 8 -2.12 20.79 6.55
N ASP A 9 -1.55 21.94 6.19
CA ASP A 9 -0.16 22.14 5.69
C ASP A 9 0.90 21.75 6.75
N VAL A 10 0.71 20.62 7.41
CA VAL A 10 1.63 20.09 8.40
C VAL A 10 2.50 19.06 7.69
N ILE A 11 3.75 19.42 7.51
CA ILE A 11 4.79 18.53 7.02
C ILE A 11 5.27 17.71 8.20
N TYR A 12 4.99 16.41 8.20
CA TYR A 12 5.48 15.50 9.22
C TYR A 12 6.85 14.95 8.85
N SER A 13 7.75 14.91 9.83
CA SER A 13 9.04 14.24 9.69
C SER A 13 8.90 12.75 9.99
N TYR A 14 9.87 11.95 9.53
CA TYR A 14 9.92 10.52 9.86
C TYR A 14 9.99 10.26 11.37
N ALA A 15 10.63 11.16 12.13
CA ALA A 15 10.70 11.06 13.59
C ALA A 15 9.34 11.26 14.28
N ASP A 16 8.44 12.02 13.67
CA ASP A 16 7.08 12.23 14.18
C ASP A 16 6.21 11.01 13.90
N TYR A 17 6.35 10.40 12.72
CA TYR A 17 5.68 9.15 12.36
C TYR A 17 6.01 8.01 13.32
N LEU A 18 7.25 7.90 13.77
CA LEU A 18 7.66 6.86 14.74
C LEU A 18 6.96 6.95 16.11
N LYS A 19 6.33 8.09 16.42
CA LYS A 19 5.59 8.28 17.67
C LYS A 19 4.10 7.98 17.53
N TRP A 20 3.62 7.68 16.33
CA TRP A 20 2.21 7.43 16.08
C TRP A 20 1.81 6.04 16.56
N ASP A 21 0.54 5.91 16.93
CA ASP A 21 -0.01 4.64 17.36
C ASP A 21 -0.14 3.69 16.17
N ASP A 22 0.37 2.47 16.32
CA ASP A 22 0.37 1.43 15.27
C ASP A 22 -1.05 0.90 14.95
N SER A 23 -2.05 1.30 15.74
CA SER A 23 -3.45 0.93 15.54
C SER A 23 -4.02 1.45 14.21
N GLU A 24 -3.48 2.56 13.69
CA GLU A 24 -3.88 3.14 12.42
C GLU A 24 -2.73 3.07 11.41
N ARG A 25 -3.04 2.65 10.18
CA ARG A 25 -2.06 2.57 9.10
C ARG A 25 -1.95 3.91 8.39
N TRP A 26 -0.91 4.66 8.74
CA TRP A 26 -0.55 5.91 8.09
C TRP A 26 0.63 5.73 7.14
N GLU A 27 0.61 6.44 6.00
CA GLU A 27 1.73 6.58 5.07
C GLU A 27 2.15 8.05 4.98
N LEU A 28 3.45 8.32 5.04
CA LEU A 28 4.00 9.64 4.74
C LEU A 28 4.49 9.70 3.29
N ILE A 29 3.84 10.51 2.46
CA ILE A 29 4.24 10.75 1.07
C ILE A 29 4.62 12.24 0.97
N ASN A 30 5.91 12.52 0.73
CA ASN A 30 6.45 13.89 0.69
C ASN A 30 6.14 14.73 1.95
N GLY A 31 6.11 14.09 3.13
CA GLY A 31 5.79 14.74 4.40
C GLY A 31 4.30 14.97 4.64
N VAL A 32 3.43 14.57 3.71
CA VAL A 32 1.98 14.58 3.89
C VAL A 32 1.52 13.21 4.39
N ALA A 33 0.69 13.22 5.44
CA ALA A 33 0.13 12.02 6.04
C ALA A 33 -1.14 11.56 5.31
N TYR A 34 -1.11 10.33 4.81
CA TYR A 34 -2.22 9.66 4.16
C TYR A 34 -2.69 8.48 5.02
N ASN A 35 -3.98 8.42 5.31
CA ASN A 35 -4.57 7.27 5.99
C ASN A 35 -4.81 6.15 4.97
N MET A 36 -4.29 4.95 5.23
CA MET A 36 -4.58 3.77 4.40
C MET A 36 -5.97 3.16 4.67
N SER A 37 -6.80 3.80 5.50
CA SER A 37 -8.18 3.42 5.77
C SER A 37 -9.14 4.13 4.80
N PRO A 38 -10.18 3.45 4.29
CA PRO A 38 -10.60 2.09 4.62
C PRO A 38 -9.77 1.01 3.93
N ALA A 39 -9.71 -0.16 4.57
CA ALA A 39 -9.03 -1.35 4.04
C ALA A 39 -9.38 -1.63 2.57
N PRO A 40 -8.43 -2.13 1.76
CA PRO A 40 -8.62 -2.30 0.32
C PRO A 40 -9.85 -3.16 0.01
N SER A 41 -10.68 -2.67 -0.90
CA SER A 41 -11.93 -3.34 -1.28
C SER A 41 -11.68 -4.77 -1.80
N ARG A 42 -12.71 -5.64 -1.74
CA ARG A 42 -12.62 -7.00 -2.31
C ARG A 42 -12.18 -7.01 -3.77
N LYS A 43 -12.56 -5.98 -4.55
CA LYS A 43 -12.11 -5.81 -5.94
C LYS A 43 -10.61 -5.54 -6.03
N HIS A 44 -10.08 -4.66 -5.18
CA HIS A 44 -8.65 -4.38 -5.09
C HIS A 44 -7.85 -5.64 -4.71
N GLN A 45 -8.33 -6.39 -3.72
CA GLN A 45 -7.72 -7.67 -3.32
C GLN A 45 -7.71 -8.69 -4.46
N LYS A 46 -8.83 -8.82 -5.21
CA LYS A 46 -8.90 -9.74 -6.35
C LYS A 46 -7.88 -9.40 -7.43
N ILE A 47 -7.73 -8.13 -7.78
CA ILE A 47 -6.75 -7.68 -8.79
C ILE A 47 -5.33 -7.94 -8.29
N SER A 48 -5.05 -7.61 -7.03
CA SER A 48 -3.73 -7.85 -6.42
C SER A 48 -3.36 -9.34 -6.41
N GLN A 49 -4.32 -10.22 -6.11
CA GLN A 49 -4.11 -11.67 -6.13
C GLN A 49 -3.82 -12.20 -7.54
N VAL A 50 -4.54 -11.70 -8.55
CA VAL A 50 -4.28 -12.07 -9.95
C VAL A 50 -2.88 -11.64 -10.37
N LEU A 51 -2.50 -10.39 -10.08
CA LEU A 51 -1.18 -9.88 -10.41
C LEU A 51 -0.06 -10.70 -9.72
N SER A 52 -0.19 -10.97 -8.43
CA SER A 52 0.76 -11.79 -7.68
C SER A 52 0.88 -13.21 -8.23
N ARG A 53 -0.23 -13.79 -8.69
CA ARG A 53 -0.24 -15.12 -9.31
C ARG A 53 0.50 -15.13 -10.64
N GLU A 54 0.26 -14.15 -11.51
CA GLU A 54 0.95 -14.07 -12.80
C GLU A 54 2.45 -13.85 -12.64
N LEU A 55 2.86 -12.97 -11.70
CA LEU A 55 4.28 -12.79 -11.35
C LEU A 55 4.92 -14.09 -10.84
N GLY A 56 4.20 -14.86 -10.01
CA GLY A 56 4.65 -16.16 -9.54
C GLY A 56 4.79 -17.21 -10.65
N ASN A 57 3.90 -17.18 -11.64
CA ASN A 57 3.94 -18.10 -12.78
C ASN A 57 5.14 -17.83 -13.70
N CYS A 58 5.43 -16.57 -14.00
CA CYS A 58 6.63 -16.20 -14.78
C CYS A 58 7.92 -16.67 -14.08
N ARG A 59 7.99 -16.61 -12.74
CA ARG A 59 9.15 -17.09 -11.98
C ARG A 59 9.34 -18.61 -12.05
N LYS A 60 8.26 -19.40 -12.18
CA LYS A 60 8.37 -20.87 -12.27
C LYS A 60 8.83 -21.35 -13.66
N GLN A 61 8.59 -20.57 -14.72
CA GLN A 61 9.01 -20.94 -16.08
C GLN A 61 10.52 -20.80 -16.30
N SER A 62 11.21 -19.92 -15.58
CA SER A 62 12.68 -19.82 -15.66
C SER A 62 13.44 -20.93 -14.90
N GLY A 63 12.74 -21.77 -14.13
CA GLY A 63 13.31 -22.92 -13.42
C GLY A 63 13.16 -24.28 -14.13
N ASN A 64 12.36 -24.36 -15.21
CA ASN A 64 12.09 -25.59 -15.95
C ASN A 64 12.65 -25.54 -17.39
N MET A 65 13.84 -24.95 -17.57
CA MET A 65 14.53 -24.96 -18.86
C MET A 65 15.96 -25.51 -18.73
N SER A 66 16.05 -26.70 -18.12
CA SER A 66 17.15 -27.67 -18.19
C SER A 66 16.50 -29.03 -17.85
N SER A 67 16.39 -30.04 -18.70
CA SER A 67 17.11 -30.47 -19.91
C SER A 67 16.18 -31.39 -20.73
N PRO A 68 16.51 -31.70 -22.01
CA PRO A 68 15.87 -32.78 -22.76
C PRO A 68 16.07 -34.16 -22.13
#